data_AF-A0A085W3N2-F1
#
_entry.id   AF-A0A085W3N2-F1
#
_cell.length_a   1.000
_cell.length_b   1.000
_cell.length_c   1.000
_cell.angle_alpha   90.00
_cell.angle_beta   90.00
_cell.angle_gamma   90.00
#
_symmetry.space_group_name_H-M   'P 1'
#
loop_
_entity.id
_entity.type
_entity.pdbx_description
1 polymer ?
#
loop_
_entity_poly.entity_id
_entity_poly.type
_entity_poly.pdbx_seq_one_letter_code
_entity_poly.pdbx_strand_id
1 'polypeptide(L)'
;MWGKTEAYRQLHELNALKNGHPALVPGTRLRIKPEPEAHLTYVKPEVNTRPAQEPQWKPGKQGEALYRLYQVNTLRGAGAEVTLKDTSKLQLRENALVVIYGTQQTAVPKQPAQSSGVELVQGDLHLRLAALRGEALPLTTPAAKVAANGQELFVGVDAQRMSRVAVFNGKAQVAGKGAQVEVPGGKGTRVEPGKPPEPPRALLAAPAWSGLGAQEVLMALGGAPQPYALKWQPVSGAVSYRAVLARDESLNEVVAEGAPEANAAQVLDPGVLPPGRYFARVQAVDAVGLPGMPSRPRRVEIVAVKVERGEVGAPGQVKGRGQVKLTVDPTLGVPLRVKGKPVGPEAVLLAPGLHTVDMEGAVQPVSVEVLPDVAAQLVLKPKAGRFELEIAARPKEAGAPPIADGAVQVKGLEGASVSNLVRHGETRWTATVTPASAEKKGLAVVEVWVYGEPVGRASATSEAD
;
A
#
# COMPACT_ATOMS: atom_id res chain seq x y z
N MET A 1 -45.32 21.83 7.15
CA MET A 1 -44.43 22.07 5.98
C MET A 1 -44.06 20.71 5.41
N TRP A 2 -44.75 20.29 4.35
CA TRP A 2 -44.61 18.95 3.78
C TRP A 2 -43.88 19.01 2.43
N GLY A 3 -42.82 18.20 2.30
CA GLY A 3 -42.13 17.89 1.04
C GLY A 3 -40.97 18.82 0.68
N LYS A 4 -39.84 18.23 0.27
CA LYS A 4 -38.73 18.96 -0.35
C LYS A 4 -39.25 19.63 -1.64
N THR A 5 -39.11 20.94 -1.77
CA THR A 5 -39.60 21.77 -2.90
C THR A 5 -39.20 21.22 -4.28
N GLU A 6 -38.06 20.55 -4.35
CA GLU A 6 -37.52 19.96 -5.57
C GLU A 6 -38.22 18.67 -5.99
N ALA A 7 -38.59 17.79 -5.05
CA ALA A 7 -39.36 16.58 -5.35
C ALA A 7 -40.77 16.94 -5.85
N TYR A 8 -41.35 18.01 -5.32
CA TYR A 8 -42.62 18.55 -5.79
C TYR A 8 -42.51 19.06 -7.24
N ARG A 9 -41.48 19.84 -7.55
CA ARG A 9 -41.22 20.34 -8.91
C ARG A 9 -41.02 19.20 -9.91
N GLN A 10 -40.20 18.20 -9.56
CA GLN A 10 -39.96 17.03 -10.40
C GLN A 10 -41.25 16.22 -10.66
N LEU A 11 -42.09 16.00 -9.65
CA LEU A 11 -43.36 15.31 -9.82
C LEU A 11 -44.28 16.07 -10.79
N HIS A 12 -44.33 17.40 -10.68
CA HIS A 12 -45.09 18.25 -11.58
C HIS A 12 -44.60 18.17 -13.03
N GLU A 13 -43.29 18.27 -13.24
CA GLU A 13 -42.67 18.15 -14.57
C GLU A 13 -42.93 16.77 -15.20
N LEU A 14 -42.72 15.68 -14.45
CA LEU A 14 -42.91 14.31 -14.96
C LEU A 14 -44.35 13.99 -15.39
N ASN A 15 -45.31 14.68 -14.78
CA ASN A 15 -46.74 14.46 -15.01
C ASN A 15 -47.40 15.59 -15.79
N ALA A 16 -46.61 16.56 -16.28
CA ALA A 16 -47.09 17.79 -16.91
C ALA A 16 -48.22 18.47 -16.10
N LEU A 17 -48.11 18.44 -14.77
CA LEU A 17 -49.09 19.08 -13.89
C LEU A 17 -48.89 20.60 -13.97
N LYS A 18 -49.95 21.32 -14.35
CA LYS A 18 -49.93 22.78 -14.42
C LYS A 18 -49.47 23.39 -13.08
N ASN A 19 -48.81 24.55 -13.15
CA ASN A 19 -48.48 25.32 -11.96
C ASN A 19 -49.78 25.79 -11.29
N GLY A 20 -50.04 25.28 -10.08
CA GLY A 20 -51.30 25.44 -9.34
C GLY A 20 -51.91 24.07 -9.06
N HIS A 21 -52.31 23.81 -7.81
CA HIS A 21 -52.80 22.52 -7.32
C HIS A 21 -53.85 21.91 -8.27
N PRO A 22 -53.48 20.96 -9.16
CA PRO A 22 -54.48 20.22 -9.88
C PRO A 22 -55.17 19.36 -8.83
N ALA A 23 -56.49 19.39 -8.76
CA ALA A 23 -57.22 18.44 -7.93
C ALA A 23 -56.91 17.03 -8.46
N LEU A 24 -55.95 16.35 -7.83
CA LEU A 24 -55.67 14.94 -8.11
C LEU A 24 -56.96 14.19 -7.77
N VAL A 25 -57.69 13.78 -8.80
CA VAL A 25 -58.92 13.00 -8.60
C VAL A 25 -58.55 11.58 -8.19
N PRO A 26 -59.33 10.91 -7.33
CA PRO A 26 -59.14 9.50 -7.04
C PRO A 26 -59.02 8.68 -8.35
N GLY A 27 -58.01 7.81 -8.43
CA GLY A 27 -57.68 7.05 -9.64
C GLY A 27 -56.66 7.69 -10.59
N THR A 28 -56.19 8.93 -10.33
CA THR A 28 -55.11 9.56 -11.11
C THR A 28 -53.83 8.72 -11.02
N ARG A 29 -53.30 8.30 -12.16
CA ARG A 29 -52.01 7.58 -12.26
C ARG A 29 -50.90 8.59 -12.47
N LEU A 30 -50.04 8.75 -11.47
CA LEU A 30 -48.86 9.60 -11.55
C LEU A 30 -47.62 8.79 -11.92
N ARG A 31 -46.82 9.33 -12.83
CA ARG A 31 -45.45 8.91 -13.12
C ARG A 31 -44.53 9.47 -12.06
N ILE A 32 -43.90 8.60 -11.29
CA ILE A 32 -42.82 8.97 -10.38
C ILE A 32 -41.49 8.67 -11.05
N LYS A 33 -40.50 9.53 -10.85
CA LYS A 33 -39.13 9.23 -11.27
C LYS A 33 -38.66 8.05 -10.41
N PRO A 34 -38.28 6.90 -10.99
CA PRO A 34 -37.77 5.81 -10.19
C PRO A 34 -36.48 6.28 -9.51
N GLU A 35 -36.36 6.01 -8.23
CA GLU A 35 -35.08 6.13 -7.54
C GLU A 35 -34.20 4.94 -7.90
N PRO A 36 -32.88 5.12 -8.04
CA PRO A 36 -31.97 4.01 -8.22
C PRO A 36 -31.99 3.08 -7.00
N GLU A 37 -31.87 1.78 -7.27
CA GLU A 37 -31.80 0.74 -6.24
C GLU A 37 -30.36 0.59 -5.72
N ALA A 38 -29.39 0.93 -6.56
CA ALA A 38 -27.98 0.92 -6.24
C ALA A 38 -27.19 1.88 -7.13
N HIS A 39 -25.91 2.08 -6.81
CA HIS A 39 -24.96 2.80 -7.65
C HIS A 39 -23.70 1.95 -7.84
N LEU A 40 -23.13 1.99 -9.04
CA LEU A 40 -21.83 1.40 -9.33
C LEU A 40 -20.72 2.32 -8.80
N THR A 41 -20.25 2.10 -7.58
CA THR A 41 -19.38 3.03 -6.85
C THR A 41 -17.90 2.85 -7.12
N TYR A 42 -17.50 1.68 -7.65
CA TYR A 42 -16.16 1.41 -8.14
C TYR A 42 -16.21 0.57 -9.41
N VAL A 43 -15.33 0.89 -10.36
CA VAL A 43 -15.16 0.15 -11.62
C VAL A 43 -13.66 0.01 -11.90
N LYS A 44 -13.16 -1.22 -11.92
CA LYS A 44 -11.94 -1.57 -12.65
C LYS A 44 -12.35 -1.88 -14.10
N PRO A 45 -11.54 -1.55 -15.12
CA PRO A 45 -11.91 -1.77 -16.52
C PRO A 45 -12.48 -3.17 -16.82
N GLU A 46 -13.29 -3.27 -17.89
CA GLU A 46 -14.00 -4.49 -18.31
C GLU A 46 -15.20 -4.90 -17.43
N VAL A 47 -15.86 -3.90 -16.83
CA VAL A 47 -17.20 -4.04 -16.24
C VAL A 47 -18.24 -3.63 -17.27
N ASN A 48 -19.25 -4.48 -17.44
CA ASN A 48 -20.40 -4.20 -18.28
C ASN A 48 -21.67 -4.12 -17.44
N THR A 49 -22.60 -3.27 -17.85
CA THR A 49 -23.93 -3.18 -17.28
C THR A 49 -25.00 -3.38 -18.34
N ARG A 50 -26.17 -3.83 -17.92
CA ARG A 50 -27.33 -4.00 -18.80
C ARG A 50 -28.63 -3.64 -18.08
N PRO A 51 -29.33 -2.58 -18.51
CA PRO A 51 -30.69 -2.29 -18.05
C PRO A 51 -31.66 -3.40 -18.39
N ALA A 52 -32.71 -3.55 -17.57
CA ALA A 52 -33.73 -4.60 -17.74
C ALA A 52 -34.43 -4.60 -19.09
N GLN A 53 -34.67 -3.41 -19.66
CA GLN A 53 -35.39 -3.21 -20.92
C GLN A 53 -34.45 -3.16 -22.12
N GLU A 54 -33.14 -3.21 -21.90
CA GLU A 54 -32.14 -3.10 -22.96
C GLU A 54 -31.52 -4.47 -23.26
N PRO A 55 -31.50 -4.92 -24.52
CA PRO A 55 -30.96 -6.22 -24.86
C PRO A 55 -29.42 -6.25 -24.82
N GLN A 56 -28.77 -5.11 -25.04
CA GLN A 56 -27.33 -5.01 -25.22
C GLN A 56 -26.60 -4.61 -23.93
N TRP A 57 -25.45 -5.23 -23.70
CA TRP A 57 -24.49 -4.82 -22.69
C TRP A 57 -23.82 -3.50 -23.08
N LYS A 58 -23.54 -2.66 -22.09
CA LYS A 58 -22.76 -1.43 -22.26
C LYS A 58 -21.63 -1.39 -21.23
N PRO A 59 -20.54 -0.67 -21.48
CA PRO A 59 -19.52 -0.44 -20.47
C PRO A 59 -20.11 0.28 -19.25
N GLY A 60 -19.91 -0.30 -18.08
CA GLY A 60 -20.33 0.28 -16.80
C GLY A 60 -19.48 1.49 -16.43
N LYS A 61 -20.09 2.49 -15.78
CA LYS A 61 -19.38 3.70 -15.35
C LYS A 61 -19.44 3.88 -13.84
N GLN A 62 -18.35 4.36 -13.26
CA GLN A 62 -18.37 4.76 -11.86
C GLN A 62 -19.41 5.89 -11.66
N GLY A 63 -20.23 5.75 -10.63
CA GLY A 63 -21.39 6.60 -10.33
C GLY A 63 -22.68 6.21 -11.07
N GLU A 64 -22.67 5.19 -11.93
CA GLU A 64 -23.85 4.78 -12.68
C GLU A 64 -24.99 4.33 -11.76
N ALA A 65 -26.17 4.91 -11.98
CA ALA A 65 -27.40 4.56 -11.30
C ALA A 65 -27.93 3.22 -11.81
N LEU A 66 -28.06 2.24 -10.90
CA LEU A 66 -28.56 0.90 -11.19
C LEU A 66 -30.02 0.82 -10.72
N TYR A 67 -30.91 0.56 -11.67
CA TYR A 67 -32.34 0.46 -11.41
C TYR A 67 -32.75 -1.00 -11.15
N ARG A 68 -34.05 -1.22 -10.96
CA ARG A 68 -34.59 -2.57 -10.85
C ARG A 68 -34.28 -3.41 -12.09
N LEU A 69 -33.93 -4.68 -11.86
CA LEU A 69 -33.53 -5.70 -12.82
C LEU A 69 -32.28 -5.35 -13.65
N TYR A 70 -31.48 -4.41 -13.18
CA TYR A 70 -30.18 -4.11 -13.80
C TYR A 70 -29.21 -5.26 -13.59
N GLN A 71 -28.38 -5.51 -14.60
CA GLN A 71 -27.34 -6.53 -14.52
C GLN A 71 -25.97 -5.87 -14.53
N VAL A 72 -25.04 -6.40 -13.74
CA VAL A 72 -23.65 -5.97 -13.66
C VAL A 72 -22.78 -7.21 -13.88
N ASN A 73 -21.87 -7.13 -14.85
CA ASN A 73 -20.98 -8.21 -15.24
C ASN A 73 -19.52 -7.74 -15.16
N THR A 74 -18.69 -8.43 -14.41
CA THR A 74 -17.24 -8.25 -14.36
C THR A 74 -16.56 -9.34 -15.20
N LEU A 75 -15.70 -8.97 -16.14
CA LEU A 75 -14.91 -9.92 -16.92
C LEU A 75 -13.63 -10.35 -16.18
N ARG A 76 -12.69 -10.99 -16.90
CA ARG A 76 -11.40 -11.44 -16.35
C ARG A 76 -10.56 -10.26 -15.91
N GLY A 77 -9.97 -10.32 -14.70
CA GLY A 77 -9.18 -9.22 -14.16
C GLY A 77 -9.96 -7.94 -13.81
N ALA A 78 -11.26 -7.91 -14.08
CA ALA A 78 -12.18 -6.83 -13.73
C ALA A 78 -12.67 -6.93 -12.28
N GLY A 79 -13.25 -5.85 -11.78
CA GLY A 79 -13.82 -5.78 -10.44
C GLY A 79 -14.74 -4.58 -10.32
N ALA A 80 -15.78 -4.71 -9.50
CA ALA A 80 -16.75 -3.64 -9.28
C ALA A 80 -17.20 -3.59 -7.82
N GLU A 81 -17.56 -2.39 -7.34
CA GLU A 81 -18.32 -2.23 -6.11
C GLU A 81 -19.68 -1.63 -6.45
N VAL A 82 -20.74 -2.27 -5.97
CA VAL A 82 -22.11 -1.78 -6.04
C VAL A 82 -22.55 -1.38 -4.64
N THR A 83 -22.92 -0.12 -4.45
CA THR A 83 -23.51 0.36 -3.19
C THR A 83 -25.02 0.43 -3.34
N LEU A 84 -25.72 -0.38 -2.56
CA LEU A 84 -27.18 -0.40 -2.50
C LEU A 84 -27.72 0.87 -1.82
N LYS A 85 -29.01 1.14 -2.01
CA LYS A 85 -29.73 2.28 -1.43
C LYS A 85 -29.57 2.41 0.09
N ASP A 86 -29.45 1.28 0.81
CA ASP A 86 -29.29 1.22 2.26
C ASP A 86 -27.82 1.35 2.71
N THR A 87 -26.90 1.71 1.81
CA THR A 87 -25.44 1.79 2.02
C THR A 87 -24.70 0.45 2.13
N SER A 88 -25.41 -0.68 2.00
CA SER A 88 -24.75 -1.99 1.89
C SER A 88 -23.89 -2.06 0.63
N LYS A 89 -22.70 -2.64 0.73
CA LYS A 89 -21.74 -2.75 -0.36
C LYS A 89 -21.63 -4.18 -0.85
N LEU A 90 -21.63 -4.34 -2.16
CA LEU A 90 -21.46 -5.60 -2.87
C LEU A 90 -20.21 -5.48 -3.74
N GLN A 91 -19.14 -6.19 -3.37
CA GLN A 91 -17.92 -6.23 -4.15
C GLN A 91 -17.93 -7.45 -5.06
N LEU A 92 -18.01 -7.21 -6.37
CA LEU A 92 -17.97 -8.20 -7.42
C LEU A 92 -16.52 -8.44 -7.81
N ARG A 93 -16.10 -9.71 -7.83
CA ARG A 93 -14.78 -10.12 -8.32
C ARG A 93 -14.83 -10.46 -9.80
N GLU A 94 -13.73 -10.91 -10.37
CA GLU A 94 -13.70 -11.28 -11.79
C GLU A 94 -14.73 -12.36 -12.13
N ASN A 95 -15.24 -12.33 -13.36
CA ASN A 95 -16.20 -13.30 -13.90
C ASN A 95 -17.52 -13.40 -13.10
N ALA A 96 -17.96 -12.29 -12.48
CA ALA A 96 -19.20 -12.26 -11.71
C ALA A 96 -20.35 -11.62 -12.50
N LEU A 97 -21.54 -12.19 -12.36
CA LEU A 97 -22.78 -11.62 -12.91
C LEU A 97 -23.81 -11.46 -11.79
N VAL A 98 -24.19 -10.22 -11.53
CA VAL A 98 -25.16 -9.87 -10.50
C VAL A 98 -26.38 -9.18 -11.13
N VAL A 99 -27.57 -9.51 -10.65
CA VAL A 99 -28.84 -8.84 -10.99
C VAL A 99 -29.36 -8.10 -9.76
N ILE A 100 -29.67 -6.82 -9.92
CA ILE A 100 -30.21 -5.96 -8.85
C ILE A 100 -31.74 -5.96 -8.97
N TYR A 101 -32.45 -6.72 -8.14
CA TYR A 101 -33.92 -6.76 -8.18
C TYR A 101 -34.58 -5.52 -7.58
N GLY A 102 -33.91 -4.82 -6.67
CA GLY A 102 -34.50 -3.68 -6.00
C GLY A 102 -35.49 -4.06 -4.91
N THR A 103 -36.03 -3.04 -4.23
CA THR A 103 -37.06 -3.21 -3.20
C THR A 103 -38.37 -3.73 -3.79
N GLN A 104 -38.96 -4.77 -3.18
CA GLN A 104 -40.32 -5.16 -3.52
C GLN A 104 -41.30 -4.27 -2.75
N GLN A 105 -41.93 -3.32 -3.44
CA GLN A 105 -43.08 -2.61 -2.90
C GLN A 105 -44.25 -3.59 -2.77
N THR A 106 -44.55 -4.00 -1.54
CA THR A 106 -45.85 -4.59 -1.21
C THR A 106 -46.92 -3.51 -1.35
N ALA A 107 -48.01 -3.80 -2.08
CA ALA A 107 -49.15 -2.90 -2.28
C ALA A 107 -49.98 -2.61 -0.99
N VAL A 108 -49.47 -2.98 0.19
CA VAL A 108 -50.15 -2.86 1.48
C VAL A 108 -49.53 -1.68 2.26
N PRO A 109 -50.29 -0.62 2.57
CA PRO A 109 -49.78 0.64 3.18
C PRO A 109 -49.15 0.53 4.57
N LYS A 110 -49.17 -0.65 5.21
CA LYS A 110 -48.71 -0.87 6.60
C LYS A 110 -47.53 -1.84 6.72
N GLN A 111 -47.01 -2.34 5.61
CA GLN A 111 -45.90 -3.29 5.63
C GLN A 111 -44.62 -2.57 5.18
N PRO A 112 -43.51 -2.66 5.96
CA PRO A 112 -42.24 -2.11 5.54
C PRO A 112 -41.86 -2.69 4.18
N ALA A 113 -41.36 -1.83 3.28
CA ALA A 113 -40.91 -2.26 1.96
C ALA A 113 -39.85 -3.35 2.12
N GLN A 114 -40.11 -4.53 1.55
CA GLN A 114 -39.17 -5.64 1.60
C GLN A 114 -37.86 -5.20 0.95
N SER A 115 -36.79 -5.40 1.70
CA SER A 115 -35.48 -4.84 1.39
C SER A 115 -34.91 -5.35 0.05
N SER A 116 -34.04 -4.53 -0.59
CA SER A 116 -33.63 -4.70 -1.99
C SER A 116 -33.02 -6.08 -2.26
N GLY A 117 -33.56 -6.82 -3.24
CA GLY A 117 -33.09 -8.16 -3.58
C GLY A 117 -31.93 -8.18 -4.56
N VAL A 118 -31.05 -9.17 -4.42
CA VAL A 118 -29.89 -9.38 -5.29
C VAL A 118 -29.90 -10.82 -5.81
N GLU A 119 -29.46 -11.05 -7.05
CA GLU A 119 -29.15 -12.39 -7.53
C GLU A 119 -27.72 -12.46 -8.02
N LEU A 120 -26.99 -13.47 -7.56
CA LEU A 120 -25.67 -13.82 -8.06
C LEU A 120 -25.84 -15.01 -9.00
N VAL A 121 -25.64 -14.77 -10.30
CA VAL A 121 -25.81 -15.80 -11.34
C VAL A 121 -24.55 -16.66 -11.47
N GLN A 122 -23.37 -16.04 -11.37
CA GLN A 122 -22.06 -16.68 -11.41
C GLN A 122 -21.01 -15.80 -10.74
N GLY A 123 -19.88 -16.40 -10.35
CA GLY A 123 -18.72 -15.72 -9.79
C GLY A 123 -18.85 -15.46 -8.28
N ASP A 124 -18.07 -14.51 -7.79
CA ASP A 124 -17.84 -14.29 -6.36
C ASP A 124 -18.29 -12.90 -5.92
N LEU A 125 -19.07 -12.86 -4.84
CA LEU A 125 -19.62 -11.65 -4.22
C LEU A 125 -19.19 -11.56 -2.75
N HIS A 126 -18.49 -10.48 -2.40
CA HIS A 126 -18.24 -10.12 -1.00
C HIS A 126 -19.24 -9.04 -0.58
N LEU A 127 -19.97 -9.29 0.49
CA LEU A 127 -21.01 -8.38 0.98
C LEU A 127 -20.56 -7.76 2.30
N ARG A 128 -20.70 -6.44 2.39
CA ARG A 128 -20.56 -5.67 3.64
C ARG A 128 -21.86 -4.92 3.89
N LEU A 129 -22.69 -5.45 4.79
CA LEU A 129 -24.04 -4.92 5.02
C LEU A 129 -24.02 -3.77 6.02
N ALA A 130 -24.88 -2.78 5.79
CA ALA A 130 -25.04 -1.65 6.71
C ALA A 130 -25.60 -2.12 8.06
N ALA A 131 -24.96 -1.70 9.16
CA ALA A 131 -25.31 -2.15 10.51
C ALA A 131 -26.76 -1.83 10.93
N LEU A 132 -27.35 -0.78 10.36
CA LEU A 132 -28.69 -0.27 10.70
C LEU A 132 -29.80 -0.77 9.78
N ARG A 133 -29.55 -1.73 8.88
CA ARG A 133 -30.57 -2.22 7.93
C ARG A 133 -31.80 -2.82 8.63
N GLY A 134 -31.62 -3.45 9.80
CA GLY A 134 -32.70 -4.06 10.59
C GLY A 134 -33.34 -5.31 9.96
N GLU A 135 -33.23 -5.51 8.65
CA GLU A 135 -33.75 -6.64 7.89
C GLU A 135 -32.65 -7.39 7.13
N ALA A 136 -32.90 -8.65 6.80
CA ALA A 136 -32.00 -9.47 6.00
C ALA A 136 -31.88 -8.93 4.56
N LEU A 137 -30.71 -9.02 3.95
CA LEU A 137 -30.57 -8.87 2.50
C LEU A 137 -30.98 -10.19 1.81
N PRO A 138 -32.09 -10.23 1.04
CA PRO A 138 -32.42 -11.40 0.26
C PRO A 138 -31.50 -11.49 -0.97
N LEU A 139 -30.77 -12.58 -1.06
CA LEU A 139 -29.90 -12.93 -2.16
C LEU A 139 -30.30 -14.28 -2.75
N THR A 140 -30.37 -14.37 -4.07
CA THR A 140 -30.64 -15.64 -4.77
C THR A 140 -29.42 -16.08 -5.56
N THR A 141 -29.22 -17.39 -5.61
CA THR A 141 -28.22 -18.08 -6.44
C THR A 141 -28.93 -19.23 -7.18
N PRO A 142 -28.32 -19.85 -8.20
CA PRO A 142 -28.94 -20.97 -8.90
C PRO A 142 -29.32 -22.15 -8.00
N ALA A 143 -28.56 -22.41 -6.91
CA ALA A 143 -28.83 -23.55 -6.03
C ALA A 143 -29.52 -23.17 -4.70
N ALA A 144 -29.48 -21.89 -4.29
CA ALA A 144 -29.95 -21.49 -2.97
C ALA A 144 -30.57 -20.09 -2.90
N LYS A 145 -31.46 -19.91 -1.91
CA LYS A 145 -31.89 -18.60 -1.41
C LYS A 145 -31.15 -18.30 -0.12
N VAL A 146 -30.60 -17.10 0.00
CA VAL A 146 -29.81 -16.63 1.14
C VAL A 146 -30.49 -15.39 1.72
N ALA A 147 -30.81 -15.39 3.00
CA ALA A 147 -31.22 -14.19 3.73
C ALA A 147 -30.08 -13.79 4.65
N ALA A 148 -29.29 -12.80 4.22
CA ALA A 148 -28.07 -12.37 4.89
C ALA A 148 -28.39 -11.34 6.00
N ASN A 149 -28.15 -11.72 7.25
CA ASN A 149 -28.35 -10.92 8.47
C ASN A 149 -27.00 -10.73 9.19
N GLY A 150 -25.97 -10.33 8.45
CA GLY A 150 -24.61 -10.22 8.97
C GLY A 150 -23.83 -9.09 8.33
N GLN A 151 -22.82 -8.60 9.05
CA GLN A 151 -22.05 -7.42 8.64
C GLN A 151 -21.09 -7.74 7.49
N GLU A 152 -20.55 -8.96 7.43
CA GLU A 152 -19.61 -9.37 6.39
C GLU A 152 -19.77 -10.85 6.04
N LEU A 153 -20.01 -11.14 4.76
CA LEU A 153 -20.15 -12.50 4.25
C LEU A 153 -19.70 -12.60 2.80
N PHE A 154 -19.47 -13.82 2.35
CA PHE A 154 -19.16 -14.20 0.98
C PHE A 154 -20.28 -15.08 0.44
N VAL A 155 -20.67 -14.83 -0.80
CA VAL A 155 -21.49 -15.73 -1.61
C VAL A 155 -20.80 -15.95 -2.94
N GLY A 156 -20.62 -17.21 -3.34
CA GLY A 156 -20.00 -17.58 -4.62
C GLY A 156 -20.81 -18.62 -5.37
N VAL A 157 -20.78 -18.54 -6.69
CA VAL A 157 -21.37 -19.52 -7.60
C VAL A 157 -20.28 -20.00 -8.56
N ASP A 158 -19.92 -21.29 -8.46
CA ASP A 158 -18.88 -21.87 -9.29
C ASP A 158 -19.38 -22.31 -10.68
N ALA A 159 -18.47 -22.84 -11.50
CA ALA A 159 -18.79 -23.32 -12.85
C ALA A 159 -19.79 -24.50 -12.87
N GLN A 160 -19.94 -25.24 -11.77
CA GLN A 160 -20.92 -26.31 -11.60
C GLN A 160 -22.26 -25.80 -11.06
N ARG A 161 -22.40 -24.47 -10.92
CA ARG A 161 -23.54 -23.77 -10.30
C ARG A 161 -23.74 -24.11 -8.82
N MET A 162 -22.72 -24.63 -8.15
CA MET A 162 -22.75 -24.83 -6.71
C MET A 162 -22.73 -23.47 -6.04
N SER A 163 -23.58 -23.30 -5.04
CA SER A 163 -23.63 -22.07 -4.25
C SER A 163 -22.84 -22.26 -2.97
N ARG A 164 -21.93 -21.34 -2.68
CA ARG A 164 -21.08 -21.34 -1.48
C ARG A 164 -21.41 -20.10 -0.68
N VAL A 165 -21.62 -20.25 0.62
CA VAL A 165 -21.89 -19.14 1.55
C VAL A 165 -20.93 -19.25 2.72
N ALA A 166 -20.17 -18.21 3.00
CA ALA A 166 -19.30 -18.11 4.16
C ALA A 166 -19.62 -16.84 4.94
N VAL A 167 -19.95 -16.94 6.22
CA VAL A 167 -20.31 -15.80 7.06
C VAL A 167 -19.12 -15.47 7.95
N PHE A 168 -18.52 -14.29 7.76
CA PHE A 168 -17.38 -13.86 8.57
C PHE A 168 -17.85 -13.18 9.86
N ASN A 169 -18.92 -12.39 9.77
CA ASN A 169 -19.54 -11.71 10.91
C ASN A 169 -21.06 -11.65 10.77
N GLY A 170 -21.78 -11.99 11.85
CA GLY A 170 -23.24 -12.04 11.91
C GLY A 170 -23.80 -13.42 11.62
N LYS A 171 -24.86 -13.51 10.82
CA LYS A 171 -25.47 -14.80 10.42
C LYS A 171 -26.18 -14.71 9.07
N ALA A 172 -26.42 -15.85 8.45
CA ALA A 172 -27.24 -15.95 7.24
C ALA A 172 -28.16 -17.17 7.33
N GLN A 173 -29.35 -17.06 6.76
CA GLN A 173 -30.25 -18.19 6.56
C GLN A 173 -30.11 -18.67 5.12
N VAL A 174 -29.81 -19.94 4.91
CA VAL A 174 -29.57 -20.52 3.57
C VAL A 174 -30.58 -21.64 3.33
N ALA A 175 -31.36 -21.54 2.25
CA ALA A 175 -32.39 -22.48 1.89
C ALA A 175 -32.20 -23.06 0.50
N GLY A 176 -32.44 -24.36 0.34
CA GLY A 176 -32.32 -25.12 -0.91
C GLY A 176 -33.15 -26.42 -0.84
N LYS A 177 -33.81 -26.79 -1.94
CA LYS A 177 -34.69 -27.99 -2.06
C LYS A 177 -35.54 -28.27 -0.81
N GLY A 178 -36.30 -27.26 -0.35
CA GLY A 178 -37.25 -27.42 0.76
C GLY A 178 -36.64 -27.54 2.16
N ALA A 179 -35.31 -27.48 2.30
CA ALA A 179 -34.61 -27.43 3.58
C ALA A 179 -33.94 -26.06 3.79
N GLN A 180 -33.67 -25.72 5.05
CA GLN A 180 -33.04 -24.48 5.44
C GLN A 180 -32.05 -24.71 6.60
N VAL A 181 -30.93 -24.01 6.57
CA VAL A 181 -29.90 -24.01 7.62
C VAL A 181 -29.54 -22.58 8.02
N GLU A 182 -29.34 -22.36 9.32
CA GLU A 182 -28.73 -21.11 9.81
C GLU A 182 -27.20 -21.25 9.78
N VAL A 183 -26.52 -20.31 9.14
CA VAL A 183 -25.06 -20.21 9.07
C VAL A 183 -24.61 -19.06 9.97
N PRO A 184 -24.12 -19.34 11.19
CA PRO A 184 -23.58 -18.31 12.06
C PRO A 184 -22.19 -17.84 11.60
N GLY A 185 -21.72 -16.71 12.14
CA GLY A 185 -20.39 -16.18 11.91
C GLY A 185 -19.28 -17.18 12.23
N GLY A 186 -18.24 -17.19 11.39
CA GLY A 186 -17.16 -18.18 11.43
C GLY A 186 -17.53 -19.52 10.81
N LYS A 187 -18.70 -19.65 10.17
CA LYS A 187 -19.12 -20.87 9.46
C LYS A 187 -19.46 -20.61 8.00
N GLY A 188 -19.47 -21.69 7.22
CA GLY A 188 -19.93 -21.70 5.84
C GLY A 188 -20.72 -22.95 5.50
N THR A 189 -21.44 -22.89 4.39
CA THR A 189 -22.19 -24.01 3.80
C THR A 189 -22.06 -23.98 2.29
N ARG A 190 -22.29 -25.13 1.65
CA ARG A 190 -22.35 -25.30 0.21
C ARG A 190 -23.69 -25.95 -0.15
N VAL A 191 -24.24 -25.55 -1.29
CA VAL A 191 -25.51 -26.05 -1.81
C VAL A 191 -25.31 -26.48 -3.25
N GLU A 192 -25.54 -27.76 -3.52
CA GLU A 192 -25.57 -28.32 -4.86
C GLU A 192 -26.94 -28.05 -5.53
N PRO A 193 -26.99 -27.75 -6.84
CA PRO A 193 -28.24 -27.60 -7.55
C PRO A 193 -29.19 -28.79 -7.33
N GLY A 194 -30.41 -28.51 -6.86
CA GLY A 194 -31.39 -29.57 -6.60
C GLY A 194 -31.05 -30.47 -5.41
N LYS A 195 -30.27 -29.98 -4.44
CA LYS A 195 -30.02 -30.62 -3.14
C LYS A 195 -30.29 -29.64 -1.99
N PRO A 196 -30.55 -30.15 -0.76
CA PRO A 196 -30.61 -29.30 0.41
C PRO A 196 -29.21 -28.73 0.76
N PRO A 197 -29.12 -27.61 1.50
CA PRO A 197 -27.85 -27.09 1.98
C PRO A 197 -27.11 -28.10 2.86
N GLU A 198 -25.78 -28.17 2.72
CA GLU A 198 -24.95 -28.95 3.63
C GLU A 198 -24.99 -28.37 5.07
N PRO A 199 -24.80 -29.19 6.12
CA PRO A 199 -24.66 -28.68 7.48
C PRO A 199 -23.52 -27.62 7.57
N PRO A 200 -23.73 -26.50 8.28
CA PRO A 200 -22.70 -25.46 8.41
C PRO A 200 -21.41 -26.00 9.04
N ARG A 201 -20.28 -25.78 8.37
CA ARG A 201 -18.94 -26.16 8.83
C ARG A 201 -18.14 -24.94 9.25
N ALA A 202 -17.18 -25.13 10.16
CA ALA A 202 -16.27 -24.06 10.56
C ALA A 202 -15.43 -23.60 9.37
N LEU A 203 -15.29 -22.29 9.20
CA LEU A 203 -14.34 -21.71 8.25
C LEU A 203 -12.91 -21.96 8.73
N LEU A 204 -11.98 -22.15 7.79
CA LEU A 204 -10.56 -22.25 8.13
C LEU A 204 -10.10 -21.00 8.89
N ALA A 205 -9.10 -21.18 9.75
CA ALA A 205 -8.53 -20.07 10.51
C ALA A 205 -7.91 -19.00 9.60
N ALA A 206 -7.86 -17.77 10.10
CA ALA A 206 -7.23 -16.66 9.39
C ALA A 206 -5.72 -16.90 9.26
N PRO A 207 -5.13 -16.79 8.04
CA PRO A 207 -3.69 -16.90 7.91
C PRO A 207 -2.98 -15.77 8.65
N ALA A 208 -1.91 -16.10 9.36
CA ALA A 208 -1.07 -15.13 10.05
C ALA A 208 -0.01 -14.58 9.10
N TRP A 209 0.15 -13.26 9.06
CA TRP A 209 1.20 -12.62 8.28
C TRP A 209 2.59 -12.94 8.82
N SER A 210 3.54 -13.21 7.93
CA SER A 210 4.97 -13.26 8.25
C SER A 210 5.55 -11.85 8.12
N GLY A 211 6.24 -11.32 9.13
CA GLY A 211 6.83 -9.98 9.12
C GLY A 211 6.69 -9.21 10.43
N LEU A 212 6.96 -7.90 10.40
CA LEU A 212 7.14 -7.05 11.60
C LEU A 212 5.83 -6.50 12.20
N GLY A 213 4.66 -6.92 11.70
CA GLY A 213 3.36 -6.58 12.30
C GLY A 213 2.28 -6.21 11.30
N ALA A 214 1.32 -5.39 11.72
CA ALA A 214 0.18 -4.97 10.91
C ALA A 214 0.52 -3.88 9.87
N GLN A 215 1.64 -3.18 10.07
CA GLN A 215 2.14 -2.15 9.15
C GLN A 215 3.63 -2.37 8.87
N GLU A 216 4.01 -2.19 7.61
CA GLU A 216 5.40 -2.15 7.17
C GLU A 216 5.66 -0.89 6.34
N VAL A 217 6.79 -0.25 6.59
CA VAL A 217 7.25 0.91 5.83
C VAL A 217 8.52 0.55 5.06
N LEU A 218 8.54 0.82 3.77
CA LEU A 218 9.72 0.68 2.92
C LEU A 218 10.15 2.07 2.45
N MET A 219 11.43 2.39 2.59
CA MET A 219 11.99 3.66 2.11
C MET A 219 12.50 3.49 0.68
N ALA A 220 11.78 4.08 -0.27
CA ALA A 220 12.13 4.11 -1.69
C ALA A 220 13.09 5.26 -1.99
N LEU A 221 14.39 4.99 -1.84
CA LEU A 221 15.46 5.95 -2.14
C LEU A 221 15.41 6.40 -3.60
N GLY A 222 15.41 7.71 -3.85
CA GLY A 222 15.27 8.30 -5.18
C GLY A 222 13.88 8.13 -5.80
N GLY A 223 12.88 7.64 -5.04
CA GLY A 223 11.53 7.39 -5.52
C GLY A 223 11.37 6.15 -6.39
N ALA A 224 12.38 5.27 -6.45
CA ALA A 224 12.35 4.06 -7.27
C ALA A 224 11.37 3.01 -6.71
N PRO A 225 10.63 2.28 -7.58
CA PRO A 225 9.82 1.15 -7.15
C PRO A 225 10.61 0.12 -6.34
N GLN A 226 10.00 -0.44 -5.29
CA GLN A 226 10.63 -1.38 -4.38
C GLN A 226 10.13 -2.81 -4.60
N PRO A 227 11.02 -3.82 -4.60
CA PRO A 227 10.57 -5.21 -4.59
C PRO A 227 9.86 -5.51 -3.27
N TYR A 228 8.71 -6.15 -3.33
CA TYR A 228 7.97 -6.52 -2.13
C TYR A 228 7.12 -7.76 -2.38
N ALA A 229 7.16 -8.71 -1.44
CA ALA A 229 6.36 -9.92 -1.49
C ALA A 229 5.61 -10.11 -0.17
N LEU A 230 4.31 -10.38 -0.27
CA LEU A 230 3.48 -10.73 0.87
C LEU A 230 3.74 -12.18 1.26
N LYS A 231 4.00 -12.44 2.54
CA LYS A 231 4.24 -13.79 3.07
C LYS A 231 3.36 -14.07 4.28
N TRP A 232 2.86 -15.29 4.40
CA TRP A 232 2.01 -15.72 5.52
C TRP A 232 2.34 -17.15 5.96
N GLN A 233 1.80 -17.54 7.12
CA GLN A 233 1.93 -18.88 7.68
C GLN A 233 0.90 -19.83 7.06
N PRO A 234 1.26 -21.12 6.86
CA PRO A 234 0.33 -22.12 6.37
C PRO A 234 -0.83 -22.33 7.35
N VAL A 235 -1.97 -22.79 6.83
CA VAL A 235 -3.21 -23.00 7.59
C VAL A 235 -3.63 -24.45 7.38
N SER A 236 -3.83 -25.18 8.48
CA SER A 236 -4.26 -26.58 8.43
C SER A 236 -5.60 -26.71 7.70
N GLY A 237 -5.70 -27.67 6.78
CA GLY A 237 -6.90 -27.92 5.98
C GLY A 237 -7.08 -27.02 4.75
N ALA A 238 -6.17 -26.07 4.52
CA ALA A 238 -6.16 -25.28 3.30
C ALA A 238 -5.73 -26.13 2.10
N VAL A 239 -6.41 -25.97 0.96
CA VAL A 239 -5.98 -26.53 -0.34
C VAL A 239 -5.36 -25.45 -1.24
N SER A 240 -5.78 -24.20 -1.05
CA SER A 240 -5.18 -23.02 -1.67
C SER A 240 -5.38 -21.80 -0.79
N TYR A 241 -4.82 -20.67 -1.22
CA TYR A 241 -5.05 -19.37 -0.62
C TYR A 241 -5.70 -18.43 -1.61
N ARG A 242 -6.16 -17.29 -1.11
CA ARG A 242 -6.52 -16.13 -1.91
C ARG A 242 -5.89 -14.92 -1.25
N ALA A 243 -4.82 -14.41 -1.84
CA ALA A 243 -4.12 -13.22 -1.38
C ALA A 243 -4.42 -12.07 -2.34
N VAL A 244 -4.75 -10.91 -1.78
CA VAL A 244 -5.05 -9.69 -2.53
C VAL A 244 -4.21 -8.55 -1.97
N LEU A 245 -3.59 -7.77 -2.87
CA LEU A 245 -2.94 -6.50 -2.61
C LEU A 245 -3.66 -5.42 -3.42
N ALA A 246 -4.07 -4.34 -2.77
CA ALA A 246 -4.80 -3.23 -3.38
C ALA A 246 -4.29 -1.87 -2.91
N ARG A 247 -4.68 -0.79 -3.61
CA ARG A 247 -4.35 0.59 -3.22
C ARG A 247 -5.31 1.20 -2.19
N ASP A 248 -6.46 0.58 -1.96
CA ASP A 248 -7.49 1.04 -1.03
C ASP A 248 -7.87 -0.02 0.02
N GLU A 249 -8.37 0.44 1.17
CA GLU A 249 -8.76 -0.41 2.29
C GLU A 249 -9.93 -1.35 1.98
N SER A 250 -10.78 -0.98 1.01
CA SER A 250 -11.90 -1.83 0.60
C SER A 250 -11.47 -2.94 -0.36
N LEU A 251 -10.19 -2.98 -0.77
CA LEU A 251 -9.60 -3.96 -1.68
C LEU A 251 -10.23 -3.95 -3.09
N ASN A 252 -10.65 -2.77 -3.54
CA ASN A 252 -11.26 -2.54 -4.85
C ASN A 252 -10.21 -2.39 -5.95
N GLU A 253 -9.21 -1.52 -5.74
CA GLU A 253 -8.12 -1.23 -6.66
C GLU A 253 -6.99 -2.24 -6.51
N VAL A 254 -7.28 -3.46 -6.95
CA VAL A 254 -6.37 -4.60 -6.89
C VAL A 254 -5.16 -4.39 -7.79
N VAL A 255 -3.98 -4.38 -7.16
CA VAL A 255 -2.65 -4.33 -7.80
C VAL A 255 -2.18 -5.74 -8.14
N ALA A 256 -2.37 -6.67 -7.21
CA ALA A 256 -2.04 -8.07 -7.42
C ALA A 256 -3.02 -8.97 -6.66
N GLU A 257 -3.34 -10.11 -7.26
CA GLU A 257 -4.13 -11.18 -6.64
C GLU A 257 -3.51 -12.50 -7.04
N GLY A 258 -3.47 -13.45 -6.11
CA GLY A 258 -2.96 -14.79 -6.37
C GLY A 258 -3.71 -15.85 -5.59
N ALA A 259 -3.76 -17.04 -6.17
CA ALA A 259 -4.34 -18.22 -5.57
C ALA A 259 -3.32 -19.36 -5.42
N PRO A 260 -2.23 -19.17 -4.64
CA PRO A 260 -1.20 -20.19 -4.52
C PRO A 260 -1.76 -21.44 -3.85
N GLU A 261 -1.35 -22.61 -4.34
CA GLU A 261 -1.69 -23.90 -3.75
C GLU A 261 -1.09 -24.05 -2.34
N ALA A 262 -1.73 -24.85 -1.50
CA ALA A 262 -1.29 -25.00 -0.10
C ALA A 262 0.06 -25.72 0.05
N ASN A 263 0.46 -26.54 -0.93
CA ASN A 263 1.76 -27.21 -1.02
C ASN A 263 2.87 -26.32 -1.62
N ALA A 264 2.53 -25.14 -2.14
CA ALA A 264 3.49 -24.18 -2.68
C ALA A 264 4.00 -23.25 -1.56
N ALA A 265 4.88 -22.30 -1.91
CA ALA A 265 5.27 -21.25 -0.97
C ALA A 265 4.09 -20.31 -0.67
N GLN A 266 3.86 -20.01 0.61
CA GLN A 266 2.82 -19.07 1.08
C GLN A 266 3.25 -17.61 0.82
N VAL A 267 3.31 -17.26 -0.47
CA VAL A 267 3.79 -15.97 -0.96
C VAL A 267 2.92 -15.44 -2.10
N LEU A 268 2.71 -14.13 -2.12
CA LEU A 268 2.25 -13.39 -3.29
C LEU A 268 3.31 -12.35 -3.64
N ASP A 269 3.92 -12.51 -4.81
CA ASP A 269 4.98 -11.64 -5.32
C ASP A 269 4.46 -10.77 -6.49
N PRO A 270 4.11 -9.50 -6.24
CA PRO A 270 3.77 -8.53 -7.28
C PRO A 270 4.98 -8.00 -8.08
N GLY A 271 6.21 -8.43 -7.76
CA GLY A 271 7.44 -7.88 -8.33
C GLY A 271 7.84 -6.57 -7.63
N VAL A 272 7.77 -5.45 -8.35
CA VAL A 272 8.11 -4.12 -7.81
C VAL A 272 6.87 -3.25 -7.66
N LEU A 273 6.82 -2.50 -6.56
CA LEU A 273 5.72 -1.60 -6.23
C LEU A 273 6.22 -0.16 -6.20
N PRO A 274 5.58 0.80 -6.90
CA PRO A 274 5.95 2.21 -6.81
C PRO A 274 5.64 2.76 -5.40
N PRO A 275 6.21 3.92 -5.03
CA PRO A 275 5.80 4.63 -3.82
C PRO A 275 4.28 4.79 -3.72
N GLY A 276 3.75 4.60 -2.51
CA GLY A 276 2.33 4.65 -2.25
C GLY A 276 1.91 3.77 -1.08
N ARG A 277 0.62 3.86 -0.76
CA ARG A 277 -0.02 3.06 0.29
C ARG A 277 -0.74 1.87 -0.33
N TYR A 278 -0.59 0.72 0.32
CA TYR A 278 -1.19 -0.53 -0.10
C TYR A 278 -1.82 -1.26 1.09
N PHE A 279 -2.85 -2.03 0.78
CA PHE A 279 -3.59 -2.85 1.73
C PHE A 279 -3.66 -4.27 1.22
N ALA A 280 -3.39 -5.22 2.11
CA ALA A 280 -3.38 -6.62 1.79
C ALA A 280 -4.26 -7.44 2.73
N ARG A 281 -4.86 -8.48 2.19
CA ARG A 281 -5.64 -9.49 2.92
C ARG A 281 -5.41 -10.85 2.30
N VAL A 282 -5.37 -11.88 3.13
CA VAL A 282 -5.24 -13.28 2.70
C VAL A 282 -6.28 -14.15 3.39
N GLN A 283 -6.81 -15.11 2.65
CA GLN A 283 -7.73 -16.14 3.13
C GLN A 283 -7.23 -17.51 2.71
N ALA A 284 -7.34 -18.50 3.59
CA ALA A 284 -7.22 -19.90 3.20
C ALA A 284 -8.50 -20.35 2.49
N VAL A 285 -8.43 -21.33 1.61
CA VAL A 285 -9.58 -21.92 0.92
C VAL A 285 -9.58 -23.41 1.23
N ASP A 286 -10.74 -23.96 1.60
CA ASP A 286 -10.89 -25.38 1.92
C ASP A 286 -11.15 -26.25 0.66
N ALA A 287 -11.19 -27.56 0.85
CA ALA A 287 -11.39 -28.53 -0.24
C ALA A 287 -12.76 -28.42 -0.94
N VAL A 288 -13.76 -27.75 -0.34
CA VAL A 288 -15.06 -27.49 -0.98
C VAL A 288 -15.14 -26.09 -1.60
N GLY A 289 -14.02 -25.36 -1.60
CA GLY A 289 -13.90 -24.03 -2.17
C GLY A 289 -14.45 -22.91 -1.29
N LEU A 290 -14.72 -23.15 0.01
CA LEU A 290 -15.15 -22.08 0.91
C LEU A 290 -13.94 -21.22 1.33
N PRO A 291 -14.05 -19.88 1.26
CA PRO A 291 -13.04 -19.01 1.83
C PRO A 291 -13.10 -19.04 3.36
N GLY A 292 -11.95 -19.23 3.98
CA GLY A 292 -11.73 -19.18 5.42
C GLY A 292 -11.86 -17.77 6.00
N MET A 293 -11.64 -17.65 7.31
CA MET A 293 -11.60 -16.36 7.98
C MET A 293 -10.53 -15.47 7.36
N PRO A 294 -10.80 -14.17 7.17
CA PRO A 294 -9.81 -13.26 6.65
C PRO A 294 -8.70 -12.96 7.64
N SER A 295 -7.47 -12.83 7.13
CA SER A 295 -6.38 -12.23 7.88
C SER A 295 -6.77 -10.83 8.37
N ARG A 296 -6.10 -10.36 9.43
CA ARG A 296 -6.10 -8.93 9.74
C ARG A 296 -5.61 -8.16 8.50
N PRO A 297 -6.16 -6.97 8.19
CA PRO A 297 -5.62 -6.13 7.13
C PRO A 297 -4.14 -5.84 7.39
N ARG A 298 -3.30 -6.00 6.38
CA ARG A 298 -1.90 -5.58 6.43
C ARG A 298 -1.74 -4.31 5.61
N ARG A 299 -1.15 -3.28 6.22
CA ARG A 299 -0.82 -2.03 5.54
C ARG A 299 0.66 -2.06 5.14
N VAL A 300 0.94 -1.69 3.89
CA VAL A 300 2.30 -1.54 3.38
C VAL A 300 2.42 -0.14 2.83
N GLU A 301 3.42 0.60 3.29
CA GLU A 301 3.64 1.98 2.85
C GLU A 301 5.04 2.09 2.26
N ILE A 302 5.11 2.42 0.97
CA ILE A 302 6.36 2.64 0.27
C ILE A 302 6.55 4.15 0.18
N VAL A 303 7.42 4.69 1.02
CA VAL A 303 7.66 6.12 1.16
C VAL A 303 8.77 6.52 0.19
N ALA A 304 8.46 7.42 -0.74
CA ALA A 304 9.49 8.04 -1.57
C ALA A 304 10.41 8.91 -0.71
N VAL A 305 11.71 8.64 -0.77
CA VAL A 305 12.74 9.43 -0.10
C VAL A 305 13.56 10.13 -1.17
N LYS A 306 13.44 11.46 -1.25
CA LYS A 306 14.30 12.28 -2.11
C LYS A 306 15.70 12.30 -1.49
N VAL A 307 16.72 12.08 -2.32
CA VAL A 307 18.13 12.17 -1.93
C VAL A 307 18.76 13.34 -2.68
N GLU A 308 19.38 14.26 -1.95
CA GLU A 308 20.09 15.41 -2.49
C GLU A 308 21.55 15.36 -2.04
N ARG A 309 22.47 15.70 -2.96
CA ARG A 309 23.94 15.63 -2.77
C ARG A 309 24.45 14.25 -2.32
N GLY A 310 23.73 13.19 -2.69
CA GLY A 310 24.14 11.81 -2.51
C GLY A 310 23.66 10.94 -3.67
N GLU A 311 24.37 9.85 -3.91
CA GLU A 311 24.06 8.82 -4.90
C GLU A 311 23.46 7.61 -4.19
N VAL A 312 22.38 7.08 -4.75
CA VAL A 312 21.74 5.85 -4.26
C VAL A 312 22.50 4.65 -4.84
N GLY A 313 23.07 3.83 -3.95
CA GLY A 313 23.83 2.64 -4.32
C GLY A 313 22.97 1.37 -4.28
N ALA A 314 23.48 0.34 -3.61
CA ALA A 314 22.72 -0.87 -3.33
C ALA A 314 21.44 -0.56 -2.50
N PRO A 315 20.44 -1.46 -2.45
CA PRO A 315 19.23 -1.25 -1.68
C PRO A 315 19.51 -0.81 -0.24
N GLY A 316 18.95 0.33 0.15
CA GLY A 316 19.16 0.92 1.48
C GLY A 316 20.50 1.63 1.68
N GLN A 317 21.30 1.87 0.64
CA GLN A 317 22.58 2.57 0.73
C GLN A 317 22.57 3.90 -0.03
N VAL A 318 23.08 4.93 0.62
CA VAL A 318 23.35 6.25 0.03
C VAL A 318 24.78 6.63 0.32
N LYS A 319 25.49 7.19 -0.67
CA LYS A 319 26.83 7.73 -0.50
C LYS A 319 26.91 9.13 -1.06
N GLY A 320 27.49 10.08 -0.33
CA GLY A 320 27.66 11.45 -0.81
C GLY A 320 28.87 12.11 -0.19
N ARG A 321 29.29 13.26 -0.71
CA ARG A 321 30.44 14.03 -0.23
C ARG A 321 29.96 15.35 0.36
N GLY A 322 30.44 15.69 1.56
CA GLY A 322 30.00 16.87 2.29
C GLY A 322 28.58 16.70 2.83
N GLN A 323 27.66 17.61 2.50
CA GLN A 323 26.27 17.47 2.93
C GLN A 323 25.53 16.38 2.14
N VAL A 324 24.79 15.51 2.84
CA VAL A 324 23.78 14.63 2.24
C VAL A 324 22.42 14.92 2.88
N LYS A 325 21.40 15.14 2.06
CA LYS A 325 20.04 15.44 2.55
C LYS A 325 19.04 14.40 2.06
N LEU A 326 18.27 13.85 2.99
CA LEU A 326 17.14 12.97 2.73
C LEU A 326 15.84 13.70 3.09
N THR A 327 14.85 13.68 2.20
CA THR A 327 13.57 14.35 2.40
C THR A 327 12.41 13.40 2.09
N VAL A 328 11.37 13.44 2.93
CA VAL A 328 10.08 12.78 2.70
C VAL A 328 8.97 13.83 2.60
N ASP A 329 7.83 13.44 2.03
CA ASP A 329 6.65 14.31 1.98
C ASP A 329 6.14 14.62 3.41
N PRO A 330 6.07 15.89 3.83
CA PRO A 330 5.63 16.26 5.17
C PRO A 330 4.17 15.89 5.45
N THR A 331 3.33 15.70 4.43
CA THR A 331 1.93 15.31 4.59
C THR A 331 1.76 13.88 5.10
N LEU A 332 2.81 13.05 5.02
CA LEU A 332 2.80 11.71 5.59
C LEU A 332 2.75 11.71 7.13
N GLY A 333 3.20 12.79 7.77
CA GLY A 333 3.20 12.92 9.23
C GLY A 333 4.15 11.96 9.96
N VAL A 334 5.01 11.22 9.24
CA VAL A 334 6.01 10.32 9.81
C VAL A 334 7.40 10.93 9.64
N PRO A 335 8.08 11.33 10.73
CA PRO A 335 9.39 11.94 10.63
C PRO A 335 10.47 10.91 10.28
N LEU A 336 11.48 11.35 9.55
CA LEU A 336 12.77 10.67 9.48
C LEU A 336 13.41 10.69 10.86
N ARG A 337 14.20 9.65 11.16
CA ARG A 337 15.02 9.60 12.37
C ARG A 337 16.47 9.32 12.00
N VAL A 338 17.39 10.03 12.65
CA VAL A 338 18.83 9.82 12.50
C VAL A 338 19.34 9.17 13.78
N LYS A 339 19.93 7.98 13.66
CA LYS A 339 20.35 7.16 14.82
C LYS A 339 19.22 6.99 15.85
N GLY A 340 17.99 6.76 15.35
CA GLY A 340 16.77 6.57 16.14
C GLY A 340 16.13 7.85 16.70
N LYS A 341 16.76 9.02 16.55
CA LYS A 341 16.20 10.30 17.02
C LYS A 341 15.42 11.01 15.91
N PRO A 342 14.15 11.40 16.12
CA PRO A 342 13.36 12.07 15.10
C PRO A 342 13.96 13.44 14.74
N VAL A 343 14.05 13.73 13.44
CA VAL A 343 14.59 14.98 12.89
C VAL A 343 13.59 15.75 12.02
N GLY A 344 12.37 15.21 11.82
CA GLY A 344 11.33 15.82 11.00
C GLY A 344 11.28 15.22 9.59
N PRO A 345 10.65 15.90 8.62
CA PRO A 345 10.55 15.41 7.24
C PRO A 345 11.87 15.48 6.46
N GLU A 346 12.89 16.14 7.02
CA GLU A 346 14.20 16.32 6.40
C GLU A 346 15.31 15.88 7.35
N ALA A 347 16.19 15.00 6.86
CA ALA A 347 17.42 14.60 7.55
C ALA A 347 18.62 15.19 6.80
N VAL A 348 19.33 16.11 7.44
CA VAL A 348 20.55 16.72 6.91
C VAL A 348 21.76 16.13 7.63
N LEU A 349 22.62 15.44 6.88
CA LEU A 349 23.82 14.78 7.40
C LEU A 349 25.06 15.54 6.93
N LEU A 350 25.83 16.05 7.89
CA LEU A 350 27.03 16.87 7.64
C LEU A 350 28.33 16.26 8.18
N ALA A 351 28.22 15.41 9.21
CA ALA A 351 29.39 14.80 9.82
C ALA A 351 29.92 13.67 8.92
N PRO A 352 31.23 13.61 8.60
CA PRO A 352 31.79 12.50 7.85
C PRO A 352 31.61 11.15 8.58
N GLY A 353 31.46 10.08 7.80
CA GLY A 353 31.29 8.71 8.29
C GLY A 353 29.93 8.11 7.99
N LEU A 354 29.65 6.97 8.63
CA LEU A 354 28.43 6.21 8.41
C LEU A 354 27.29 6.67 9.34
N HIS A 355 26.13 6.92 8.75
CA HIS A 355 24.90 7.27 9.44
C HIS A 355 23.80 6.26 9.16
N THR A 356 22.83 6.22 10.06
CA THR A 356 21.64 5.41 9.92
C THR A 356 20.43 6.33 9.95
N VAL A 357 19.63 6.27 8.89
CA VAL A 357 18.38 7.00 8.75
C VAL A 357 17.24 6.00 8.66
N ASP A 358 16.18 6.17 9.45
CA ASP A 358 15.01 5.30 9.38
C ASP A 358 13.69 6.07 9.59
N MET A 359 12.60 5.32 9.64
CA MET A 359 11.25 5.82 9.95
C MET A 359 10.58 4.84 10.91
N GLU A 360 9.56 5.30 11.63
CA GLU A 360 8.74 4.40 12.43
C GLU A 360 8.06 3.34 11.54
N GLY A 361 8.12 2.07 11.96
CA GLY A 361 7.60 0.94 11.18
C GLY A 361 8.44 0.56 9.96
N ALA A 362 9.60 1.18 9.74
CA ALA A 362 10.49 0.82 8.64
C ALA A 362 11.00 -0.62 8.77
N VAL A 363 10.90 -1.38 7.68
CA VAL A 363 11.37 -2.78 7.63
C VAL A 363 12.89 -2.85 7.72
N GLN A 364 13.58 -1.87 7.16
CA GLN A 364 15.04 -1.75 7.20
C GLN A 364 15.46 -0.29 7.25
N PRO A 365 16.52 0.05 8.01
CA PRO A 365 17.10 1.38 7.98
C PRO A 365 17.89 1.63 6.68
N VAL A 366 18.09 2.89 6.35
CA VAL A 366 18.98 3.36 5.29
C VAL A 366 20.34 3.66 5.90
N SER A 367 21.39 3.14 5.28
CA SER A 367 22.78 3.45 5.58
C SER A 367 23.25 4.59 4.69
N VAL A 368 23.74 5.68 5.29
CA VAL A 368 24.22 6.85 4.56
C VAL A 368 25.69 7.09 4.89
N GLU A 369 26.56 6.88 3.89
CA GLU A 369 27.99 7.19 4.00
C GLU A 369 28.26 8.62 3.54
N VAL A 370 28.73 9.45 4.47
CA VAL A 370 29.12 10.83 4.19
C VAL A 370 30.63 10.90 4.09
N LEU A 371 31.14 11.10 2.87
CA LEU A 371 32.55 11.36 2.63
C LEU A 371 32.91 12.80 3.03
N PRO A 372 34.12 13.04 3.57
CA PRO A 372 34.58 14.39 3.87
C PRO A 372 34.66 15.27 2.63
N ASP A 373 34.20 16.52 2.73
CA ASP A 373 34.55 17.58 1.78
C ASP A 373 35.42 18.62 2.46
N VAL A 374 36.72 18.51 2.27
CA VAL A 374 37.74 19.29 2.98
C VAL A 374 38.53 20.10 1.98
N ALA A 375 38.70 21.40 2.28
CA ALA A 375 39.72 22.22 1.64
C ALA A 375 40.99 22.13 2.47
N ALA A 376 42.09 21.71 1.85
CA ALA A 376 43.40 21.63 2.47
C ALA A 376 44.42 22.48 1.69
N GLN A 377 45.21 23.27 2.42
CA GLN A 377 46.42 23.92 1.93
C GLN A 377 47.61 23.25 2.61
N LEU A 378 48.57 22.83 1.78
CA LEU A 378 49.74 22.08 2.21
C LEU A 378 50.99 22.87 1.83
N VAL A 379 51.85 23.14 2.81
CA VAL A 379 53.11 23.85 2.59
C VAL A 379 54.24 23.02 3.18
N LEU A 380 55.25 22.72 2.37
CA LEU A 380 56.51 22.12 2.82
C LEU A 380 57.58 23.20 2.86
N LYS A 381 58.04 23.58 4.07
CA LYS A 381 59.10 24.57 4.27
C LYS A 381 60.44 23.85 4.50
N PRO A 382 61.50 24.16 3.74
CA PRO A 382 62.82 23.60 3.98
C PRO A 382 63.34 23.96 5.38
N LYS A 383 63.90 22.98 6.09
CA LYS A 383 64.60 23.14 7.37
C LYS A 383 65.79 22.17 7.45
N ALA A 384 66.99 22.66 7.14
CA ALA A 384 68.28 21.98 7.34
C ALA A 384 68.24 20.44 7.15
N GLY A 385 68.08 20.01 5.89
CA GLY A 385 68.04 18.58 5.52
C GLY A 385 66.70 17.86 5.79
N ARG A 386 65.68 18.58 6.27
CA ARG A 386 64.29 18.12 6.47
C ARG A 386 63.30 19.16 5.94
N PHE A 387 62.02 18.85 6.04
CA PHE A 387 60.93 19.79 5.75
C PHE A 387 59.97 19.88 6.93
N GLU A 388 59.49 21.08 7.22
CA GLU A 388 58.32 21.28 8.06
C GLU A 388 57.09 21.29 7.15
N LEU A 389 56.22 20.30 7.33
CA LEU A 389 54.91 20.24 6.71
C LEU A 389 53.94 21.05 7.56
N GLU A 390 53.39 22.11 6.99
CA GLU A 390 52.23 22.84 7.53
C GLU A 390 50.98 22.44 6.75
N ILE A 391 49.96 22.01 7.48
CA ILE A 391 48.66 21.62 6.94
C ILE A 391 47.63 22.59 7.49
N ALA A 392 46.92 23.31 6.61
CA ALA A 392 45.72 24.05 6.96
C ALA A 392 44.52 23.37 6.30
N ALA A 393 43.68 22.68 7.07
CA ALA A 393 42.53 21.95 6.55
C ALA A 393 41.23 22.36 7.26
N ARG A 394 40.16 22.53 6.49
CA ARG A 394 38.82 22.86 7.01
C ARG A 394 37.72 22.20 6.17
N PRO A 395 36.57 21.85 6.77
CA PRO A 395 35.38 21.47 5.99
C PRO A 395 35.00 22.60 5.02
N LYS A 396 34.57 22.25 3.80
CA LYS A 396 34.04 23.22 2.83
C LYS A 396 32.60 23.61 3.15
N GLU A 397 31.82 22.68 3.69
CA GLU A 397 30.41 22.87 3.99
C GLU A 397 30.23 23.69 5.26
N ALA A 398 29.35 24.70 5.20
CA ALA A 398 29.02 25.51 6.36
C ALA A 398 28.25 24.66 7.40
N GLY A 399 28.60 24.81 8.68
CA GLY A 399 27.98 24.07 9.78
C GLY A 399 28.43 22.61 9.92
N ALA A 400 29.32 22.12 9.06
CA ALA A 400 29.98 20.84 9.28
C ALA A 400 30.82 20.87 10.57
N PRO A 401 30.88 19.76 11.33
CA PRO A 401 31.68 19.70 12.55
C PRO A 401 33.17 19.91 12.23
N PRO A 402 33.95 20.47 13.17
CA PRO A 402 35.41 20.53 13.04
C PRO A 402 36.00 19.13 12.76
N ILE A 403 37.12 19.09 12.04
CA ILE A 403 37.82 17.83 11.77
C ILE A 403 38.18 17.17 13.12
N ALA A 404 37.74 15.94 13.31
CA ALA A 404 37.92 15.19 14.54
C ALA A 404 39.39 14.93 14.82
N ASP A 405 39.74 14.76 16.10
CA ASP A 405 41.10 14.43 16.46
C ASP A 405 41.51 13.05 15.92
N GLY A 406 42.74 12.94 15.43
CA GLY A 406 43.24 11.73 14.75
C GLY A 406 42.64 11.44 13.36
N ALA A 407 41.72 12.26 12.86
CA ALA A 407 41.15 12.07 11.52
C ALA A 407 42.11 12.46 10.38
N VAL A 408 43.13 13.28 10.66
CA VAL A 408 44.17 13.67 9.71
C VAL A 408 45.32 12.68 9.78
N GLN A 409 45.72 12.14 8.64
CA GLN A 409 46.86 11.25 8.49
C GLN A 409 47.76 11.78 7.37
N VAL A 410 49.07 11.58 7.51
CA VAL A 410 50.04 11.94 6.46
C VAL A 410 50.84 10.70 6.11
N LYS A 411 50.85 10.36 4.83
CA LYS A 411 51.66 9.28 4.28
C LYS A 411 52.87 9.87 3.57
N GLY A 412 54.06 9.49 4.00
CA GLY A 412 55.29 9.75 3.27
C GLY A 412 55.33 8.88 2.00
N LEU A 413 55.61 9.50 0.87
CA LEU A 413 55.80 8.84 -0.42
C LEU A 413 57.29 8.86 -0.79
N GLU A 414 57.67 8.04 -1.76
CA GLU A 414 59.06 7.96 -2.25
C GLU A 414 60.12 7.65 -1.18
N GLY A 415 59.70 6.97 -0.11
CA GLY A 415 60.56 6.62 1.04
C GLY A 415 60.73 7.72 2.08
N ALA A 416 60.02 8.86 1.94
CA ALA A 416 60.00 9.88 2.97
C ALA A 416 59.36 9.36 4.28
N SER A 417 59.95 9.70 5.42
CA SER A 417 59.39 9.43 6.74
C SER A 417 58.73 10.69 7.30
N VAL A 418 57.64 10.52 8.05
CA VAL A 418 56.84 11.61 8.61
C VAL A 418 56.73 11.41 10.12
N SER A 419 57.00 12.46 10.90
CA SER A 419 56.83 12.44 12.36
C SER A 419 55.35 12.38 12.75
N ASN A 420 55.10 12.20 14.06
CA ASN A 420 53.75 12.42 14.60
C ASN A 420 53.25 13.83 14.24
N LEU A 421 51.97 13.91 13.88
CA LEU A 421 51.26 15.16 13.66
C LEU A 421 51.06 15.90 14.98
N VAL A 422 51.33 17.20 14.99
CA VAL A 422 51.00 18.10 16.08
C VAL A 422 49.84 18.99 15.64
N ARG A 423 48.73 18.96 16.37
CA ARG A 423 47.53 19.76 16.08
C ARG A 423 47.63 21.14 16.75
N HIS A 424 47.33 22.19 15.99
CA HIS A 424 47.30 23.58 16.43
C HIS A 424 45.91 24.16 16.22
N GLY A 425 45.06 24.09 17.25
CA GLY A 425 43.66 24.51 17.15
C GLY A 425 42.83 23.58 16.26
N GLU A 426 41.79 24.13 15.62
CA GLU A 426 40.81 23.30 14.89
C GLU A 426 41.20 22.96 13.46
N THR A 427 42.03 23.80 12.82
CA THR A 427 42.24 23.77 11.36
C THR A 427 43.69 23.66 10.93
N ARG A 428 44.65 23.57 11.87
CA ARG A 428 46.08 23.52 11.53
C ARG A 428 46.78 22.33 12.16
N TRP A 429 47.72 21.77 11.42
CA TRP A 429 48.61 20.70 11.87
C TRP A 429 50.02 20.92 11.34
N THR A 430 51.01 20.44 12.08
CA THR A 430 52.41 20.43 11.64
C THR A 430 53.04 19.05 11.81
N ALA A 431 53.94 18.69 10.91
CA ALA A 431 54.78 17.50 11.04
C ALA A 431 56.17 17.74 10.43
N THR A 432 57.16 16.97 10.86
CA THR A 432 58.49 16.94 10.24
C THR A 432 58.55 15.83 9.21
N VAL A 433 59.02 16.14 8.00
CA VAL A 433 59.22 15.19 6.90
C VAL A 433 60.71 15.03 6.63
N THR A 434 61.20 13.79 6.64
CA THR A 434 62.60 13.46 6.35
C THR A 434 62.66 12.65 5.04
N PRO A 435 63.33 13.14 3.99
CA PRO A 435 63.51 12.42 2.72
C PRO A 435 64.23 11.08 2.88
N ALA A 436 64.05 10.17 1.92
CA ALA A 436 64.58 8.79 1.96
C ALA A 436 66.12 8.68 1.85
N SER A 437 66.79 9.61 1.16
CA SER A 437 68.25 9.63 0.96
C SER A 437 68.72 10.99 0.44
N ALA A 438 69.92 11.42 0.86
CA ALA A 438 70.61 12.60 0.32
C ALA A 438 70.95 12.48 -1.17
N GLU A 439 71.02 11.26 -1.72
CA GLU A 439 71.35 11.01 -3.14
C GLU A 439 70.21 11.36 -4.11
N LYS A 440 68.95 11.41 -3.63
CA LYS A 440 67.77 11.81 -4.43
C LYS A 440 67.39 13.29 -4.24
N LYS A 441 68.37 14.19 -4.26
CA LYS A 441 68.17 15.67 -4.23
C LYS A 441 67.20 16.16 -3.13
N GLY A 442 67.17 15.48 -1.99
CA GLY A 442 66.29 15.85 -0.87
C GLY A 442 64.80 16.02 -1.24
N LEU A 443 64.28 15.25 -2.19
CA LEU A 443 62.86 15.29 -2.56
C LEU A 443 61.99 14.71 -1.43
N ALA A 444 61.11 15.54 -0.88
CA ALA A 444 60.07 15.13 0.05
C ALA A 444 58.72 15.14 -0.66
N VAL A 445 58.03 13.99 -0.68
CA VAL A 445 56.67 13.86 -1.20
C VAL A 445 55.77 13.30 -0.12
N VAL A 446 54.63 13.95 0.12
CA VAL A 446 53.64 13.51 1.10
C VAL A 446 52.23 13.56 0.51
N GLU A 447 51.37 12.68 1.01
CA GLU A 447 49.94 12.69 0.75
C GLU A 447 49.19 12.82 2.07
N VAL A 448 48.26 13.79 2.13
CA VAL A 448 47.45 14.04 3.32
C VAL A 448 46.08 13.43 3.13
N TRP A 449 45.62 12.71 4.15
CA TRP A 449 44.35 12.01 4.20
C TRP A 449 43.52 12.55 5.35
N VAL A 450 42.22 12.73 5.15
CA VAL A 450 41.28 13.17 6.18
C VAL A 450 40.09 12.21 6.17
N TYR A 451 39.77 11.60 7.32
CA TYR A 451 38.78 10.52 7.44
C TYR A 451 39.00 9.36 6.44
N GLY A 452 40.26 9.02 6.15
CA GLY A 452 40.59 7.94 5.23
C GLY A 452 40.40 8.26 3.75
N GLU A 453 40.17 9.53 3.38
CA GLU A 453 40.13 10.01 1.99
C GLU A 453 41.33 10.92 1.70
N PRO A 454 41.99 10.81 0.53
CA PRO A 454 43.10 11.70 0.17
C PRO A 454 42.57 13.10 -0.14
N VAL A 455 43.13 14.13 0.50
CA VAL A 455 42.71 15.54 0.32
C VAL A 455 43.75 16.40 -0.39
N GLY A 456 44.98 15.91 -0.55
CA GLY A 456 46.02 16.63 -1.27
C GLY A 456 47.38 15.96 -1.20
N ARG A 457 48.27 16.37 -2.11
CA ARG A 457 49.70 15.99 -2.12
C ARG A 457 50.55 17.25 -2.11
N ALA A 458 51.70 17.16 -1.47
CA ALA A 458 52.71 18.22 -1.50
C ALA A 458 54.08 17.60 -1.79
N SER A 459 54.87 18.31 -2.58
CA SER A 459 56.25 17.93 -2.87
C SER A 459 57.16 19.14 -2.76
N ALA A 460 58.35 18.95 -2.20
CA ALA A 460 59.41 19.96 -2.19
C ALA A 460 60.77 19.28 -2.37
N THR A 461 61.71 19.98 -3.00
CA THR A 461 63.12 19.55 -3.12
C THR A 461 63.98 20.52 -2.35
N SER A 462 65.06 20.03 -1.74
CA SER A 462 66.08 20.92 -1.20
C SER A 462 66.89 21.43 -2.38
N GLU A 463 66.98 22.75 -2.56
CA GLU A 463 68.00 23.30 -3.46
C GLU A 463 69.36 22.82 -2.94
N ALA A 464 70.18 22.31 -3.87
CA ALA A 464 71.58 22.07 -3.58
C ALA A 464 72.22 23.46 -3.45
N ASP A 465 72.74 23.77 -2.26
CA ASP A 465 73.65 24.92 -2.06
C ASP A 465 74.84 24.86 -3.03
#